data_AF-A0A8B9U8F6-F1
#
_entry.id   AF-A0A8B9U8F6-F1
#
_cell.length_a   1.000
_cell.length_b   1.000
_cell.length_c   1.000
_cell.angle_alpha   90.00
_cell.angle_beta   90.00
_cell.angle_gamma   90.00
#
_symmetry.space_group_name_H-M   'P 1'
#
loop_
_entity.id
_entity.type
_entity.pdbx_description
1 polymer ?
#
loop_
_entity_poly.entity_id
_entity_poly.type
_entity_poly.pdbx_seq_one_letter_code
_entity_poly.pdbx_strand_id
1 'polypeptide(L)'
;MGASWNIHVTPHVPCQYETKLLHREARGALEQADHGSCGVPFSGDIHNLPGCAPVRRDLSLPAPQAAHTALHLLQHLFDTLSSPSTPAHWLHTARHDLLNQLQHHIHHLERCFPADAARLHRRGPRNLHLSINKYFGCIQHFLQNHTYSPCAWDHVRLEAHACFQRIHRLTRTMR
;
A
#
# COMPACT_ATOMS: atom_id res chain seq x y z
N MET A 1 43.89 15.32 -16.03
CA MET A 1 42.93 14.24 -16.35
C MET A 1 41.85 14.27 -15.29
N GLY A 2 40.76 14.99 -15.53
CA GLY A 2 39.62 15.08 -14.63
C GLY A 2 38.37 14.78 -15.43
N ALA A 3 37.82 13.58 -15.29
CA ALA A 3 36.60 13.18 -15.99
C ALA A 3 35.41 13.90 -15.35
N SER A 4 34.86 14.87 -16.07
CA SER A 4 33.58 15.50 -15.76
C SER A 4 32.46 14.51 -16.11
N TRP A 5 31.82 13.94 -15.10
CA TRP A 5 30.63 13.12 -15.30
C TRP A 5 29.42 14.04 -15.40
N ASN A 6 29.01 14.33 -16.63
CA ASN A 6 27.69 14.87 -16.92
C ASN A 6 26.65 13.83 -16.47
N ILE A 7 25.97 14.09 -15.35
CA ILE A 7 24.80 13.31 -14.95
C ILE A 7 23.68 13.71 -15.90
N HIS A 8 23.45 12.85 -16.88
CA HIS A 8 22.28 12.90 -17.75
C HIS A 8 21.04 12.76 -16.87
N VAL A 9 20.34 13.87 -16.63
CA VAL A 9 19.04 13.87 -15.95
C VAL A 9 18.06 13.19 -16.91
N THR A 10 17.78 11.91 -16.63
CA THR A 10 16.68 11.18 -17.28
C THR A 10 15.38 11.94 -17.01
N PRO A 11 14.42 11.96 -17.95
CA PRO A 11 13.19 12.72 -17.78
C PRO A 11 12.52 12.27 -16.48
N HIS A 12 12.42 13.20 -15.52
CA HIS A 12 11.80 12.96 -14.23
C HIS A 12 10.30 12.80 -14.44
N VAL A 13 9.95 11.56 -14.73
CA VAL A 13 8.66 10.95 -14.51
C VAL A 13 7.92 11.62 -13.33
N PRO A 14 6.82 12.37 -13.58
CA PRO A 14 6.07 12.98 -12.49
C PRO A 14 5.45 11.91 -11.60
N CYS A 15 5.63 11.99 -10.29
CA CYS A 15 5.26 10.95 -9.33
C CYS A 15 3.75 10.61 -9.22
N GLN A 16 2.92 11.26 -10.04
CA GLN A 16 1.47 11.18 -10.02
C GLN A 16 0.90 10.19 -11.04
N TYR A 17 1.64 9.84 -12.09
CA TYR A 17 1.07 9.05 -13.18
C TYR A 17 1.11 7.54 -12.92
N GLU A 18 2.11 7.04 -12.18
CA GLU A 18 2.24 5.60 -11.91
C GLU A 18 1.22 5.10 -10.88
N THR A 19 0.72 5.96 -9.98
CA THR A 19 -0.19 5.54 -8.90
C THR A 19 -1.60 5.21 -9.37
N LYS A 20 -1.99 5.69 -10.55
CA LYS A 20 -3.23 5.23 -11.22
C LYS A 20 -3.10 3.80 -11.72
N LEU A 21 -1.92 3.46 -12.23
CA LEU A 21 -1.62 2.14 -12.77
C LEU A 21 -1.62 1.12 -11.63
N LEU A 22 -0.88 1.40 -10.55
CA LEU A 22 -0.88 0.56 -9.34
C LEU A 22 -2.30 0.33 -8.79
N HIS A 23 -3.15 1.35 -8.71
CA HIS A 23 -4.52 1.17 -8.20
C HIS A 23 -5.37 0.25 -9.09
N ARG A 24 -5.20 0.33 -10.42
CA ARG A 24 -5.93 -0.54 -11.36
C ARG A 24 -5.42 -1.97 -11.31
N GLU A 25 -4.11 -2.15 -11.34
CA GLU A 25 -3.47 -3.47 -11.32
C GLU A 25 -3.72 -4.17 -9.99
N ALA A 26 -3.58 -3.44 -8.86
CA ALA A 26 -3.92 -3.95 -7.55
C ALA A 26 -5.38 -4.36 -7.44
N ARG A 27 -6.31 -3.61 -8.04
CA ARG A 27 -7.71 -4.02 -8.10
C ARG A 27 -7.84 -5.37 -8.83
N GLY A 28 -7.27 -5.49 -10.03
CA GLY A 28 -7.37 -6.74 -10.80
C GLY A 28 -6.75 -7.95 -10.10
N ALA A 29 -5.62 -7.76 -9.42
CA ALA A 29 -4.98 -8.82 -8.62
C ALA A 29 -5.82 -9.19 -7.39
N LEU A 30 -6.41 -8.20 -6.70
CA LEU A 30 -7.31 -8.43 -5.57
C LEU A 30 -8.68 -8.97 -6.00
N GLU A 31 -9.13 -8.83 -7.25
CA GLU A 31 -10.35 -9.47 -7.75
C GLU A 31 -10.11 -10.95 -8.12
N GLN A 32 -8.93 -11.25 -8.66
CA GLN A 32 -8.51 -12.63 -8.95
C GLN A 32 -8.44 -13.52 -7.71
N ALA A 33 -8.09 -12.93 -6.57
CA ALA A 33 -8.19 -13.52 -5.25
C ALA A 33 -9.57 -14.07 -4.87
N ASP A 34 -10.64 -13.54 -5.46
CA ASP A 34 -12.01 -13.81 -5.03
C ASP A 34 -12.56 -15.17 -5.45
N HIS A 35 -11.92 -15.80 -6.43
CA HIS A 35 -12.40 -17.05 -7.03
C HIS A 35 -12.25 -18.28 -6.11
N GLY A 36 -11.74 -18.12 -4.88
CA GLY A 36 -11.66 -19.16 -3.83
C GLY A 36 -12.00 -18.66 -2.42
N SER A 37 -12.71 -17.53 -2.34
CA SER A 37 -13.07 -16.81 -1.11
C SER A 37 -14.21 -17.46 -0.32
N CYS A 38 -14.37 -17.08 0.96
CA CYS A 38 -15.59 -17.35 1.75
C CYS A 38 -16.84 -16.60 1.26
N GLY A 39 -16.79 -15.95 0.10
CA GLY A 39 -17.94 -15.28 -0.50
C GLY A 39 -18.27 -13.95 0.17
N VAL A 40 -17.26 -13.22 0.67
CA VAL A 40 -17.45 -11.86 1.21
C VAL A 40 -17.53 -10.89 0.02
N PRO A 41 -18.72 -10.40 -0.38
CA PRO A 41 -18.85 -9.60 -1.59
C PRO A 41 -18.13 -8.25 -1.42
N PHE A 42 -17.59 -7.71 -2.52
CA PHE A 42 -17.02 -6.36 -2.62
C PHE A 42 -18.00 -5.21 -2.32
N SER A 43 -19.23 -5.52 -1.91
CA SER A 43 -20.34 -4.58 -1.82
C SER A 43 -20.11 -3.54 -0.73
N GLY A 44 -19.62 -2.37 -1.15
CA GLY A 44 -19.91 -1.00 -0.68
C GLY A 44 -19.72 -0.65 0.80
N ASP A 45 -20.25 -1.47 1.69
CA ASP A 45 -20.14 -1.37 3.13
C ASP A 45 -18.91 -2.17 3.55
N ILE A 46 -17.75 -1.56 3.39
CA ILE A 46 -16.52 -1.99 4.07
C ILE A 46 -16.82 -1.87 5.56
N HIS A 47 -17.38 -2.93 6.14
CA HIS A 47 -17.33 -3.16 7.56
C HIS A 47 -15.85 -3.23 7.87
N ASN A 48 -15.34 -2.18 8.54
CA ASN A 48 -13.98 -2.18 9.07
C ASN A 48 -13.76 -3.53 9.76
N LEU A 49 -12.56 -4.11 9.62
CA LEU A 49 -12.22 -5.27 10.45
C LEU A 49 -12.68 -4.99 11.89
N PRO A 50 -13.49 -5.87 12.50
CA PRO A 50 -13.98 -5.65 13.86
C PRO A 50 -12.78 -5.42 14.78
N GLY A 51 -12.68 -4.20 15.33
CA GLY A 51 -11.59 -3.77 16.22
C GLY A 51 -10.41 -3.05 15.54
N CYS A 52 -10.27 -3.07 14.22
CA CYS A 52 -9.22 -2.35 13.51
C CYS A 52 -9.76 -1.03 12.95
N ALA A 53 -9.57 0.07 13.69
CA ALA A 53 -9.98 1.39 13.21
C ALA A 53 -9.14 1.77 11.97
N PRO A 54 -9.77 2.06 10.81
CA PRO A 54 -9.05 2.40 9.60
C PRO A 54 -8.32 3.74 9.74
N VAL A 55 -7.26 3.90 8.95
CA VAL A 55 -6.67 5.22 8.68
C VAL A 55 -7.76 6.10 8.05
N ARG A 56 -7.94 7.33 8.58
CA ARG A 56 -9.04 8.24 8.17
C ARG A 56 -9.05 8.43 6.65
N ARG A 57 -10.24 8.45 6.05
CA ARG A 57 -10.44 8.55 4.59
C ARG A 57 -10.10 9.94 4.04
N ASP A 58 -10.22 10.99 4.85
CA ASP A 58 -9.92 12.39 4.52
C ASP A 58 -8.60 12.88 5.12
N LEU A 59 -7.50 12.28 4.68
CA LEU A 59 -6.17 12.79 4.98
C LEU A 59 -5.80 13.89 3.98
N SER A 60 -6.12 15.15 4.29
CA SER A 60 -5.48 16.30 3.64
C SER A 60 -4.10 16.51 4.24
N LEU A 61 -3.06 16.02 3.56
CA LEU A 61 -1.67 16.17 4.00
C LEU A 61 -0.88 17.01 3.01
N PRO A 62 0.09 17.83 3.47
CA PRO A 62 1.05 18.47 2.57
C PRO A 62 1.88 17.42 1.82
N ALA A 63 2.41 17.77 0.64
CA ALA A 63 3.02 16.83 -0.29
C ALA A 63 4.08 15.89 0.33
N PRO A 64 5.03 16.36 1.17
CA PRO A 64 6.01 15.47 1.80
C PRO A 64 5.36 14.47 2.78
N GLN A 65 4.39 14.91 3.60
CA GLN A 65 3.68 14.03 4.52
C GLN A 65 2.76 13.05 3.78
N ALA A 66 2.16 13.46 2.67
CA ALA A 66 1.35 12.59 1.82
C ALA A 66 2.22 11.49 1.18
N ALA A 67 3.40 11.84 0.66
CA ALA A 67 4.36 10.89 0.12
C ALA A 67 4.85 9.90 1.17
N HIS A 68 5.20 10.41 2.35
CA HIS A 68 5.61 9.56 3.47
C HIS A 68 4.51 8.60 3.89
N THR A 69 3.28 9.08 4.01
CA THR A 69 2.13 8.26 4.38
C THR A 69 1.85 7.20 3.32
N ALA A 70 1.93 7.56 2.03
CA ALA A 70 1.77 6.61 0.93
C ALA A 70 2.85 5.52 0.95
N LEU A 71 4.11 5.90 1.15
CA LEU A 71 5.23 4.96 1.27
C LEU A 71 5.02 3.98 2.43
N HIS A 72 4.66 4.49 3.62
CA HIS A 72 4.39 3.64 4.78
C HIS A 72 3.24 2.67 4.55
N LEU A 73 2.15 3.11 3.91
CA LEU A 73 1.03 2.22 3.57
C LEU A 73 1.46 1.13 2.58
N LEU A 74 2.26 1.48 1.58
CA LEU A 74 2.76 0.52 0.58
C LEU A 74 3.69 -0.53 1.20
N GLN A 75 4.58 -0.11 2.09
CA GLN A 75 5.49 -1.02 2.81
C GLN A 75 4.70 -2.03 3.65
N HIS A 76 3.73 -1.56 4.46
CA HIS A 76 2.88 -2.46 5.25
C HIS A 76 2.01 -3.38 4.40
N LEU A 77 1.54 -2.93 3.24
CA LEU A 77 0.84 -3.78 2.27
C LEU A 77 1.78 -4.84 1.71
N PHE A 78 2.99 -4.47 1.29
CA PHE A 78 3.97 -5.42 0.79
C PHE A 78 4.28 -6.49 1.82
N ASP A 79 4.56 -6.11 3.07
CA ASP A 79 4.84 -7.05 4.17
C ASP A 79 3.65 -7.98 4.45
N THR A 80 2.44 -7.44 4.45
CA THR A 80 1.22 -8.23 4.69
C THR A 80 0.98 -9.23 3.54
N LEU A 81 1.10 -8.79 2.29
CA LEU A 81 0.78 -9.61 1.11
C LEU A 81 1.92 -10.54 0.67
N SER A 82 3.16 -10.30 1.12
CA SER A 82 4.30 -11.19 0.92
C SER A 82 4.37 -12.34 1.93
N SER A 83 3.51 -12.32 2.96
CA SER A 83 3.47 -13.36 4.00
C SER A 83 3.35 -14.78 3.43
N PRO A 84 4.10 -15.77 3.96
CA PRO A 84 3.95 -17.16 3.53
C PRO A 84 2.56 -17.74 3.87
N SER A 85 1.86 -17.13 4.83
CA SER A 85 0.51 -17.54 5.24
C SER A 85 -0.60 -17.03 4.32
N THR A 86 -0.26 -16.32 3.25
CA THR A 86 -1.24 -15.88 2.22
C THR A 86 -1.85 -17.10 1.53
N PRO A 87 -3.17 -17.09 1.22
CA PRO A 87 -3.85 -18.28 0.73
C PRO A 87 -3.29 -18.78 -0.58
N ALA A 88 -3.18 -20.10 -0.72
CA ALA A 88 -2.68 -20.75 -1.94
C ALA A 88 -3.61 -20.56 -3.16
N HIS A 89 -4.90 -20.24 -2.94
CA HIS A 89 -5.85 -20.00 -4.03
C HIS A 89 -5.69 -18.63 -4.69
N TRP A 90 -4.88 -17.73 -4.14
CA TRP A 90 -4.41 -16.57 -4.90
C TRP A 90 -3.62 -17.06 -6.10
N LEU A 91 -4.04 -16.64 -7.30
CA LEU A 91 -3.28 -16.90 -8.52
C LEU A 91 -1.83 -16.44 -8.30
N HIS A 92 -0.91 -17.40 -8.29
CA HIS A 92 0.50 -17.17 -7.93
C HIS A 92 1.12 -16.04 -8.77
N THR A 93 0.78 -16.01 -10.07
CA THR A 93 1.19 -14.95 -11.00
C THR A 93 0.63 -13.58 -10.61
N ALA A 94 -0.68 -13.48 -10.33
CA ALA A 94 -1.31 -12.22 -9.95
C ALA A 94 -0.75 -11.65 -8.64
N ARG A 95 -0.47 -12.53 -7.67
CA ARG A 95 0.20 -12.16 -6.42
C ARG A 95 1.62 -11.65 -6.71
N HIS A 96 2.39 -12.38 -7.49
CA HIS A 96 3.77 -12.03 -7.80
C HIS A 96 3.85 -10.68 -8.54
N ASP A 97 3.00 -10.47 -9.55
CA ASP A 97 2.93 -9.22 -10.29
C ASP A 97 2.55 -8.04 -9.39
N LEU A 98 1.57 -8.24 -8.48
CA LEU A 98 1.20 -7.23 -7.49
C LEU A 98 2.36 -6.86 -6.57
N LEU A 99 3.11 -7.85 -6.07
CA LEU A 99 4.27 -7.61 -5.21
C LEU A 99 5.39 -6.86 -5.95
N ASN A 100 5.64 -7.22 -7.21
CA ASN A 100 6.62 -6.53 -8.05
C ASN A 100 6.24 -5.06 -8.28
N GLN A 101 4.96 -4.78 -8.57
CA GLN A 101 4.47 -3.42 -8.74
C GLN A 101 4.53 -2.62 -7.45
N LEU A 102 4.15 -3.21 -6.32
CA LEU A 102 4.30 -2.59 -5.00
C LEU A 102 5.75 -2.18 -4.75
N GLN A 103 6.70 -3.08 -5.00
CA GLN A 103 8.11 -2.80 -4.83
C GLN A 103 8.61 -1.71 -5.78
N HIS A 104 8.17 -1.73 -7.04
CA HIS A 104 8.48 -0.67 -8.01
C HIS A 104 8.01 0.69 -7.51
N HIS A 105 6.77 0.78 -7.03
CA HIS A 105 6.19 2.01 -6.50
C HIS A 105 6.85 2.53 -5.24
N ILE A 106 7.25 1.63 -4.33
CA ILE A 106 8.02 1.98 -3.14
C ILE A 106 9.31 2.67 -3.56
N HIS A 107 10.11 2.03 -4.43
CA HIS A 107 11.36 2.60 -4.91
C HIS A 107 11.17 3.90 -5.70
N HIS A 108 10.11 3.99 -6.48
CA HIS A 108 9.76 5.18 -7.22
C HIS A 108 9.48 6.36 -6.25
N LEU A 109 8.64 6.15 -5.24
CA LEU A 109 8.33 7.19 -4.24
C LEU A 109 9.56 7.60 -3.42
N GLU A 110 10.44 6.65 -3.09
CA GLU A 110 11.72 6.96 -2.43
C GLU A 110 12.60 7.89 -3.28
N ARG A 111 12.64 7.67 -4.60
CA ARG A 111 13.39 8.50 -5.56
C ARG A 111 12.78 9.87 -5.78
N CYS A 112 11.45 9.98 -5.69
CA CYS A 112 10.74 11.24 -5.82
C CYS A 112 11.00 12.22 -4.67
N PHE A 113 11.37 11.70 -3.48
CA PHE A 113 11.58 12.50 -2.28
C PHE A 113 12.90 12.16 -1.58
N PRO A 114 14.07 12.31 -2.25
CA PRO A 114 15.34 11.76 -1.76
C PRO A 114 15.94 12.57 -0.60
N ALA A 115 15.84 13.91 -0.63
CA ALA A 115 16.30 14.78 0.45
C ALA A 115 15.41 14.70 1.70
N ASP A 116 14.14 14.31 1.48
CA ASP A 116 13.20 14.13 2.55
C ASP A 116 13.15 12.68 3.03
N ALA A 117 13.54 11.61 2.33
CA ALA A 117 13.37 10.22 2.80
C ALA A 117 13.78 10.02 4.29
N ALA A 118 14.97 10.48 4.69
CA ALA A 118 15.42 10.44 6.09
C ALA A 118 14.63 11.37 7.05
N ARG A 119 14.07 12.47 6.55
CA ARG A 119 13.18 13.39 7.27
C ARG A 119 11.71 12.95 7.25
N LEU A 120 11.25 12.27 6.21
CA LEU A 120 9.94 11.69 6.02
C LEU A 120 9.77 10.65 7.12
N HIS A 121 10.71 9.70 7.23
CA HIS A 121 10.80 8.72 8.34
C HIS A 121 10.79 9.34 9.75
N ARG A 122 11.15 10.62 9.89
CA ARG A 122 11.20 11.33 11.19
C ARG A 122 10.04 12.31 11.42
N ARG A 123 9.38 12.79 10.36
CA ARG A 123 8.54 14.01 10.37
C ARG A 123 7.18 13.83 9.69
N GLY A 124 6.68 12.59 9.61
CA GLY A 124 5.24 12.36 9.51
C GLY A 124 4.51 12.87 10.76
N PRO A 125 3.18 13.09 10.72
CA PRO A 125 2.42 13.31 11.94
C PRO A 125 2.63 12.07 12.81
N ARG A 126 3.35 12.19 13.93
CA ARG A 126 3.74 11.05 14.78
C ARG A 126 2.53 10.18 15.15
N ASN A 127 1.39 10.83 15.36
CA ASN A 127 0.10 10.19 15.64
C ASN A 127 -0.44 9.38 14.45
N LEU A 128 -0.23 9.85 13.21
CA LEU A 128 -0.67 9.14 12.01
C LEU A 128 0.18 7.88 11.77
N HIS A 129 1.49 7.99 11.88
CA HIS A 129 2.38 6.83 11.73
C HIS A 129 2.08 5.75 12.79
N LEU A 130 1.90 6.15 14.04
CA LEU A 130 1.48 5.23 15.11
C LEU A 130 0.10 4.61 14.83
N SER A 131 -0.83 5.39 14.27
CA SER A 131 -2.15 4.87 13.90
C SER A 131 -2.07 3.84 12.77
N ILE A 132 -1.22 4.07 11.76
CA ILE A 132 -0.96 3.11 10.67
C ILE A 132 -0.36 1.82 11.24
N ASN A 133 0.67 1.92 12.08
CA ASN A 133 1.31 0.75 12.69
C ASN A 133 0.33 -0.03 13.57
N LYS A 134 -0.50 0.67 14.36
CA LYS A 134 -1.55 0.03 15.17
C LYS A 134 -2.59 -0.66 14.28
N TYR A 135 -2.97 -0.04 13.17
CA TYR A 135 -3.92 -0.58 12.23
C TYR A 135 -3.41 -1.87 11.57
N PHE A 136 -2.18 -1.89 11.04
CA PHE A 136 -1.60 -3.10 10.46
C PHE A 136 -1.27 -4.17 11.52
N GLY A 137 -0.85 -3.75 12.72
CA GLY A 137 -0.71 -4.68 13.85
C GLY A 137 -2.03 -5.36 14.21
N CYS A 138 -3.14 -4.62 14.15
CA CYS A 138 -4.48 -5.18 14.35
C CYS A 138 -4.89 -6.16 13.24
N ILE A 139 -4.57 -5.86 11.97
CA ILE A 139 -4.77 -6.79 10.86
C ILE A 139 -4.00 -8.11 11.08
N GLN A 140 -2.74 -8.03 11.50
CA GLN A 140 -1.93 -9.21 11.79
C GLN A 140 -2.51 -10.02 12.94
N HIS A 141 -2.95 -9.36 14.01
CA HIS A 141 -3.60 -10.02 15.15
C HIS A 141 -4.93 -10.69 14.75
N PHE A 142 -5.72 -10.04 13.89
CA PHE A 142 -6.92 -10.62 13.31
C PHE A 142 -6.62 -11.87 12.49
N LEU A 143 -5.62 -11.82 11.59
CA LEU A 143 -5.19 -12.99 10.83
C LEU A 143 -4.77 -14.15 11.74
N GLN A 144 -4.03 -13.87 12.81
CA GLN A 144 -3.59 -14.87 13.80
C GLN A 144 -4.77 -15.51 14.53
N ASN A 145 -5.70 -14.69 15.05
CA ASN A 145 -6.88 -15.17 15.79
C ASN A 145 -7.82 -16.01 14.92
N HIS A 146 -7.85 -15.74 13.62
CA HIS A 146 -8.61 -16.49 12.63
C HIS A 146 -7.76 -17.53 11.88
N THR A 147 -6.62 -17.93 12.45
CA THR A 147 -5.71 -18.99 11.96
C THR A 147 -5.37 -18.87 10.47
N TYR A 148 -5.23 -17.65 9.97
CA TYR A 148 -4.96 -17.34 8.56
C TYR A 148 -5.97 -17.99 7.60
N SER A 149 -7.22 -18.17 8.05
CA SER A 149 -8.29 -18.76 7.25
C SER A 149 -8.55 -17.96 5.97
N PRO A 150 -9.07 -18.61 4.91
CA PRO A 150 -9.47 -17.92 3.68
C PRO A 150 -10.39 -16.71 3.94
N CYS A 151 -11.37 -16.86 4.85
CA CYS A 151 -12.28 -15.77 5.19
C CYS A 151 -11.54 -14.56 5.81
N ALA A 152 -10.53 -14.80 6.65
CA ALA A 152 -9.76 -13.72 7.25
C ALA A 152 -8.96 -12.96 6.18
N TRP A 153 -8.44 -13.66 5.18
CA TRP A 153 -7.74 -13.05 4.05
C TRP A 153 -8.66 -12.26 3.12
N ASP A 154 -9.94 -12.60 3.01
CA ASP A 154 -10.91 -11.79 2.27
C ASP A 154 -11.11 -10.41 2.91
N HIS A 155 -11.14 -10.37 4.25
CA HIS A 155 -11.16 -9.10 4.97
C HIS A 155 -9.87 -8.30 4.73
N VAL A 156 -8.71 -8.95 4.72
CA VAL A 156 -7.43 -8.30 4.40
C VAL A 156 -7.40 -7.77 2.96
N ARG A 157 -7.98 -8.50 2.01
CA ARG A 157 -8.11 -8.10 0.61
C ARG A 157 -8.97 -6.84 0.45
N LEU A 158 -10.10 -6.77 1.16
CA LEU A 158 -10.96 -5.57 1.19
C LEU A 158 -10.22 -4.37 1.78
N GLU A 159 -9.49 -4.56 2.88
CA GLU A 159 -8.68 -3.50 3.47
C GLU A 159 -7.51 -3.08 2.58
N ALA A 160 -6.87 -4.01 1.88
CA ALA A 160 -5.83 -3.72 0.91
C ALA A 160 -6.39 -2.83 -0.22
N HIS A 161 -7.56 -3.16 -0.76
CA HIS A 161 -8.24 -2.33 -1.75
C HIS A 161 -8.55 -0.92 -1.21
N ALA A 162 -9.02 -0.81 0.04
CA ALA A 162 -9.23 0.49 0.69
C ALA A 162 -7.91 1.28 0.86
N CYS A 163 -6.81 0.62 1.19
CA CYS A 163 -5.49 1.24 1.27
C CYS A 163 -5.00 1.74 -0.10
N PHE A 164 -5.16 0.97 -1.18
CA PHE A 164 -4.83 1.43 -2.53
C PHE A 164 -5.64 2.66 -2.94
N GLN A 165 -6.92 2.73 -2.59
CA GLN A 165 -7.73 3.94 -2.80
C GLN A 165 -7.18 5.15 -2.02
N ARG A 166 -6.76 4.96 -0.77
CA ARG A 166 -6.15 6.04 0.04
C ARG A 166 -4.83 6.50 -0.56
N ILE A 167 -3.96 5.57 -0.97
CA ILE A 167 -2.68 5.88 -1.64
C ILE A 167 -2.93 6.65 -2.94
N HIS A 168 -3.92 6.23 -3.74
CA HIS A 168 -4.29 6.95 -4.96
C HIS A 168 -4.74 8.39 -4.67
N ARG A 169 -5.47 8.64 -3.58
CA ARG A 169 -5.86 10.00 -3.17
C ARG A 169 -4.66 10.82 -2.67
N LEU A 170 -3.86 10.26 -1.77
CA LEU A 170 -2.65 10.91 -1.23
C LEU A 170 -1.69 11.32 -2.35
N THR A 171 -1.51 10.45 -3.33
CA THR A 171 -0.57 10.73 -4.42
C THR A 171 -1.04 11.85 -5.36
N ARG A 172 -2.36 12.12 -5.40
CA ARG A 172 -2.91 13.29 -6.11
C ARG A 172 -2.69 14.61 -5.38
N THR A 173 -2.51 14.57 -4.05
CA THR A 173 -2.23 15.78 -3.25
C THR A 173 -0.74 16.12 -3.20
N MET A 174 0.14 15.25 -3.71
CA MET A 174 1.59 15.47 -3.85
C MET A 174 1.94 16.36 -5.07
N ARG A 175 1.06 17.30 -5.42
CA ARG A 175 1.22 18.21 -6.56
C ARG A 175 2.16 19.37 -6.25
#